data_AF-A0ABD1PM49-F1
#
_entry.id   AF-A0ABD1PM49-F1
#
_cell.length_a   1.000
_cell.length_b   1.000
_cell.length_c   1.000
_cell.angle_alpha   90.00
_cell.angle_beta   90.00
_cell.angle_gamma   90.00
#
_symmetry.space_group_name_H-M   'P 1'
#
loop_
_entity.id
_entity.type
_entity.pdbx_description
1 polymer ?
#
loop_
_entity_poly.entity_id
_entity_poly.type
_entity_poly.pdbx_seq_one_letter_code
_entity_poly.pdbx_strand_id
1 'polypeptide(L)'
;MSDLDDIDLDPEDFKSSIPLKKVPYGDVFEASRAGDVDRLRYLLDSGVNVNARDQWDSVALYYACLAGHLDAARMLLESGAICSEHTFDGDRCHYAALNLKVRKLLKAFEARPPPLGPLQASLRDTFLACKANSAYLDQLNAQLPTPLFSGNSFNGGLSSNHFPPDVVFYVQGRPIEAHRVILSARSPFFKAKFETDWKEKKEVRFSREKLSYPSLYSLIHFFYSDRLEVSVDDMEDLVKICRVCKCQSLQTLVEKELIHQKYAEYKALKDIDNSQKRFILQGLSLPEQDRLPAALNRIIQISLANSSRGQNLESSVDNLVSLVGSMQMSGFEDDLADVCVRVDKRIFRCHQVVLASRSEYFKARLSHMNDFLEGSDLLLGYTLPCLEENDLSMEAFEKMIEYMYTDSLKDIDPDQAEEMFDASSRYLLFPLKRAVADALLPHLEMVPPAELCHWLILSDMYGVSKIREYCLDAMACNFETFAETPGVSGNAFDSPTPIWRFDSSNNSSKCSRS
;
A
#
# COMPACT_ATOMS: atom_id res chain seq x y z
N MET A 1 -6.67 30.20 11.27
CA MET A 1 -7.97 30.36 10.58
C MET A 1 -8.41 31.79 10.85
N SER A 2 -8.37 32.70 9.86
CA SER A 2 -9.16 33.96 9.89
C SER A 2 -8.96 34.92 8.71
N ASP A 3 -7.94 34.83 7.85
CA ASP A 3 -7.67 35.95 6.92
C ASP A 3 -8.08 35.70 5.45
N LEU A 4 -8.83 34.63 5.16
CA LEU A 4 -9.27 34.28 3.80
C LEU A 4 -10.78 34.07 3.67
N ASP A 5 -11.54 34.24 4.75
CA ASP A 5 -12.98 33.98 4.76
C ASP A 5 -13.82 35.17 4.26
N ASP A 6 -13.19 36.34 4.01
CA ASP A 6 -13.84 37.57 3.53
C ASP A 6 -13.54 37.91 2.05
N ILE A 7 -12.98 36.97 1.27
CA ILE A 7 -12.82 37.17 -0.19
C ILE A 7 -14.06 36.60 -0.89
N ASP A 8 -14.93 37.49 -1.37
CA ASP A 8 -16.07 37.16 -2.21
C ASP A 8 -15.52 36.67 -3.57
N LEU A 9 -15.54 35.36 -3.80
CA LEU A 9 -14.91 34.70 -4.95
C LEU A 9 -15.97 34.34 -5.97
N ASP A 10 -15.79 34.80 -7.21
CA ASP A 10 -16.73 34.54 -8.28
C ASP A 10 -16.65 33.06 -8.73
N PRO A 11 -17.75 32.44 -9.20
CA PRO A 11 -17.75 31.08 -9.75
C PRO A 11 -16.72 30.83 -10.87
N GLU A 12 -16.29 31.90 -11.56
CA GLU A 12 -15.26 31.88 -12.60
C GLU A 12 -13.84 31.69 -12.04
N ASP A 13 -13.56 32.11 -10.79
CA ASP A 13 -12.27 31.91 -10.11
C ASP A 13 -11.98 30.42 -9.80
N PHE A 14 -12.97 29.57 -10.01
CA PHE A 14 -12.93 28.13 -9.77
C PHE A 14 -12.76 27.28 -11.05
N LYS A 15 -12.68 27.91 -12.25
CA LYS A 15 -12.43 27.22 -13.52
C LYS A 15 -10.93 27.09 -13.81
N SER A 16 -10.53 25.98 -14.42
CA SER A 16 -9.17 25.83 -14.96
C SER A 16 -9.00 26.76 -16.16
N SER A 17 -8.05 27.71 -16.11
CA SER A 17 -7.87 28.68 -17.19
C SER A 17 -7.22 28.06 -18.44
N ILE A 18 -6.58 26.89 -18.31
CA ILE A 18 -6.06 26.11 -19.43
C ILE A 18 -7.03 24.95 -19.73
N PRO A 19 -7.46 24.77 -20.99
CA PRO A 19 -8.32 23.65 -21.36
C PRO A 19 -7.57 22.32 -21.27
N LEU A 20 -8.26 21.28 -20.79
CA LEU A 20 -7.74 19.93 -20.74
C LEU A 20 -7.37 19.45 -22.14
N LYS A 21 -6.19 18.87 -22.28
CA LYS A 21 -5.70 18.32 -23.55
C LYS A 21 -5.20 16.91 -23.35
N LYS A 22 -5.63 15.98 -24.20
CA LYS A 22 -5.08 14.62 -24.24
C LYS A 22 -3.69 14.62 -24.86
N VAL A 23 -2.73 14.03 -24.15
CA VAL A 23 -1.32 13.89 -24.55
C VAL A 23 -0.88 12.43 -24.42
N PRO A 24 -1.37 11.53 -25.30
CA PRO A 24 -1.17 10.08 -25.15
C PRO A 24 0.29 9.64 -25.14
N TYR A 25 1.21 10.45 -25.71
CA TYR A 25 2.66 10.19 -25.73
C TYR A 25 3.47 11.17 -24.88
N GLY A 26 2.80 12.07 -24.14
CA GLY A 26 3.49 13.05 -23.30
C GLY A 26 4.19 12.39 -22.12
N ASP A 27 5.26 13.04 -21.66
CA ASP A 27 5.92 12.71 -20.41
C ASP A 27 5.14 13.24 -19.19
N VAL A 28 5.69 13.05 -17.98
CA VAL A 28 5.01 13.47 -16.75
C VAL A 28 4.80 14.98 -16.67
N PHE A 29 5.68 15.78 -17.25
CA PHE A 29 5.59 17.24 -17.24
C PHE A 29 4.51 17.72 -18.22
N GLU A 30 4.50 17.16 -19.43
CA GLU A 30 3.48 17.46 -20.45
C GLU A 30 2.09 17.04 -20.02
N ALA A 31 1.94 15.82 -19.45
CA ALA A 31 0.67 15.33 -18.91
C ALA A 31 0.16 16.20 -17.77
N SER A 32 1.04 16.62 -16.86
CA SER A 32 0.71 17.52 -15.75
C SER A 32 0.27 18.90 -16.23
N ARG A 33 0.97 19.46 -17.23
CA ARG A 33 0.63 20.76 -17.83
C ARG A 33 -0.69 20.73 -18.62
N ALA A 34 -1.00 19.59 -19.25
CA ALA A 34 -2.19 19.42 -20.08
C ALA A 34 -3.43 18.98 -19.29
N GLY A 35 -3.25 18.57 -18.02
CA GLY A 35 -4.31 18.02 -17.19
C GLY A 35 -4.78 16.64 -17.65
N ASP A 36 -3.96 15.90 -18.39
CA ASP A 36 -4.31 14.55 -18.85
C ASP A 36 -4.14 13.52 -17.73
N VAL A 37 -5.13 13.46 -16.85
CA VAL A 37 -5.15 12.60 -15.66
C VAL A 37 -4.97 11.12 -16.01
N ASP A 38 -5.50 10.64 -17.15
CA ASP A 38 -5.36 9.24 -17.55
C ASP A 38 -3.92 8.90 -17.95
N ARG A 39 -3.28 9.80 -18.71
CA ARG A 39 -1.87 9.64 -19.06
C ARG A 39 -0.99 9.75 -17.81
N LEU A 40 -1.31 10.71 -16.94
CA LEU A 40 -0.57 10.94 -15.70
C LEU A 40 -0.63 9.72 -14.79
N ARG A 41 -1.82 9.13 -14.63
CA ARG A 41 -2.04 7.86 -13.92
C ARG A 41 -1.18 6.75 -14.51
N TYR A 42 -1.26 6.51 -15.81
CA TYR A 42 -0.44 5.50 -16.48
C TYR A 42 1.06 5.68 -16.23
N LEU A 43 1.57 6.92 -16.29
CA LEU A 43 2.99 7.23 -16.07
C LEU A 43 3.41 7.00 -14.61
N LEU A 44 2.56 7.37 -13.65
CA LEU A 44 2.83 7.19 -12.22
C LEU A 44 2.76 5.70 -11.84
N ASP A 45 1.80 4.96 -12.40
CA ASP A 45 1.69 3.51 -12.27
C ASP A 45 2.94 2.82 -12.84
N SER A 46 3.45 3.32 -13.97
CA SER A 46 4.70 2.86 -14.60
C SER A 46 5.97 3.21 -13.81
N GLY A 47 5.86 3.91 -12.68
CA GLY A 47 6.98 4.19 -11.77
C GLY A 47 7.85 5.38 -12.16
N VAL A 48 7.29 6.35 -12.88
CA VAL A 48 7.95 7.65 -13.05
C VAL A 48 8.13 8.31 -11.69
N ASN A 49 9.35 8.80 -11.42
CA ASN A 49 9.59 9.59 -10.23
C ASN A 49 8.78 10.89 -10.29
N VAL A 50 7.76 11.00 -9.44
CA VAL A 50 6.86 12.17 -9.36
C VAL A 50 7.59 13.48 -9.03
N ASN A 51 8.74 13.39 -8.34
CA ASN A 51 9.60 14.51 -8.01
C ASN A 51 10.79 14.64 -8.98
N ALA A 52 10.72 13.99 -10.15
CA ALA A 52 11.69 14.20 -11.21
C ALA A 52 11.68 15.65 -11.67
N ARG A 53 12.84 16.11 -12.13
CA ARG A 53 13.04 17.45 -12.65
C ARG A 53 13.34 17.42 -14.14
N ASP A 54 12.76 18.39 -14.82
CA ASP A 54 13.03 18.62 -16.23
C ASP A 54 14.31 19.47 -16.44
N GLN A 55 14.57 19.82 -17.69
CA GLN A 55 15.70 20.67 -18.08
C GLN A 55 15.64 22.11 -17.52
N TRP A 56 14.50 22.53 -17.00
CA TRP A 56 14.29 23.84 -16.37
C TRP A 56 14.22 23.76 -14.85
N ASP A 57 14.65 22.62 -14.29
CA ASP A 57 14.68 22.38 -12.85
C ASP A 57 13.27 22.47 -12.22
N SER A 58 12.23 22.12 -12.99
CA SER A 58 10.83 22.16 -12.56
C SER A 58 10.29 20.76 -12.34
N VAL A 59 9.44 20.61 -11.32
CA VAL A 59 8.74 19.36 -11.00
C VAL A 59 7.36 19.28 -11.67
N ALA A 60 6.83 18.08 -11.86
CA ALA A 60 5.53 17.86 -12.48
C ALA A 60 4.39 18.64 -11.78
N LEU A 61 4.41 18.69 -10.45
CA LEU A 61 3.40 19.41 -9.65
C LEU A 61 3.34 20.90 -9.98
N TYR A 62 4.48 21.53 -10.24
CA TYR A 62 4.54 22.95 -10.62
C TYR A 62 3.71 23.22 -11.88
N TYR A 63 3.79 22.36 -12.89
CA TYR A 63 3.03 22.53 -14.14
C TYR A 63 1.53 22.33 -13.95
N ALA A 64 1.12 21.35 -13.14
CA ALA A 64 -0.29 21.16 -12.81
C ALA A 64 -0.85 22.37 -12.04
N CYS A 65 -0.05 22.93 -11.13
CA CYS A 65 -0.41 24.15 -10.39
C CYS A 65 -0.52 25.37 -11.30
N LEU A 66 0.50 25.57 -12.15
CA LEU A 66 0.58 26.67 -13.13
C LEU A 66 -0.60 26.65 -14.12
N ALA A 67 -1.06 25.45 -14.50
CA ALA A 67 -2.18 25.28 -15.41
C ALA A 67 -3.56 25.27 -14.71
N GLY A 68 -3.58 25.23 -13.38
CA GLY A 68 -4.81 25.18 -12.59
C GLY A 68 -5.56 23.85 -12.66
N HIS A 69 -4.86 22.76 -13.00
CA HIS A 69 -5.47 21.43 -13.13
C HIS A 69 -5.54 20.74 -11.77
N LEU A 70 -6.67 20.90 -11.08
CA LEU A 70 -6.89 20.36 -9.74
C LEU A 70 -6.66 18.85 -9.66
N ASP A 71 -7.22 18.09 -10.59
CA ASP A 71 -7.18 16.63 -10.53
C ASP A 71 -5.78 16.09 -10.85
N ALA A 72 -5.05 16.73 -11.75
CA ALA A 72 -3.65 16.42 -12.01
C ALA A 72 -2.77 16.77 -10.80
N ALA A 73 -2.96 17.94 -10.19
CA ALA A 73 -2.23 18.33 -8.97
C ALA A 73 -2.54 17.38 -7.80
N ARG A 74 -3.81 16.99 -7.64
CA ARG A 74 -4.25 16.02 -6.64
C ARG A 74 -3.57 14.68 -6.86
N MET A 75 -3.62 14.16 -8.08
CA MET A 75 -2.99 12.88 -8.41
C MET A 75 -1.48 12.90 -8.16
N LEU A 76 -0.79 13.99 -8.49
CA LEU A 76 0.64 14.15 -8.22
C LEU A 76 0.92 14.16 -6.72
N LEU A 77 0.16 14.92 -5.94
CA LEU A 77 0.30 14.98 -4.48
C LEU A 77 -0.03 13.63 -3.82
N GLU A 78 -1.09 12.96 -4.27
CA GLU A 78 -1.48 11.60 -3.87
C GLU A 78 -0.39 10.58 -4.23
N SER A 79 0.31 10.83 -5.33
CA SER A 79 1.43 10.00 -5.79
C SER A 79 2.79 10.41 -5.21
N GLY A 80 2.80 11.40 -4.31
CA GLY A 80 3.97 11.77 -3.53
C GLY A 80 4.79 12.95 -4.00
N ALA A 81 4.18 13.83 -4.80
CA ALA A 81 4.76 15.12 -5.09
C ALA A 81 5.00 15.92 -3.80
N ILE A 82 6.20 16.45 -3.65
CA ILE A 82 6.58 17.23 -2.47
C ILE A 82 6.00 18.64 -2.61
N CYS A 83 5.23 19.06 -1.60
CA CYS A 83 4.64 20.39 -1.49
C CYS A 83 4.77 20.89 -0.05
N SER A 84 5.98 21.19 0.38
CA SER A 84 6.26 21.77 1.69
C SER A 84 6.57 23.27 1.58
N GLU A 85 5.94 24.05 2.44
CA GLU A 85 6.21 25.48 2.57
C GLU A 85 7.69 25.72 2.92
N HIS A 86 8.28 26.80 2.41
CA HIS A 86 9.70 27.17 2.58
C HIS A 86 10.70 26.25 1.87
N THR A 87 10.23 25.41 0.95
CA THR A 87 11.08 24.75 -0.04
C THR A 87 10.98 25.45 -1.39
N PHE A 88 12.07 25.41 -2.15
CA PHE A 88 12.09 26.01 -3.49
C PHE A 88 10.95 25.49 -4.38
N ASP A 89 10.62 24.19 -4.28
CA ASP A 89 9.57 23.56 -5.08
C ASP A 89 8.17 23.84 -4.53
N GLY A 90 7.96 23.74 -3.21
CA GLY A 90 6.67 24.05 -2.59
C GLY A 90 6.28 25.50 -2.79
N ASP A 91 7.20 26.44 -2.53
CA ASP A 91 6.96 27.88 -2.72
C ASP A 91 6.63 28.20 -4.19
N ARG A 92 7.29 27.53 -5.15
CA ARG A 92 6.96 27.66 -6.58
C ARG A 92 5.58 27.10 -6.90
N CYS A 93 5.17 25.98 -6.31
CA CYS A 93 3.83 25.43 -6.51
C CYS A 93 2.76 26.34 -5.92
N HIS A 94 2.99 26.93 -4.74
CA HIS A 94 2.08 27.93 -4.14
C HIS A 94 2.00 29.21 -4.96
N TYR A 95 3.14 29.68 -5.47
CA TYR A 95 3.20 30.85 -6.33
C TYR A 95 2.50 30.60 -7.67
N ALA A 96 2.69 29.42 -8.25
CA ALA A 96 2.12 29.04 -9.53
C ALA A 96 0.66 28.60 -9.45
N ALA A 97 0.09 28.37 -8.25
CA ALA A 97 -1.28 27.90 -8.08
C ALA A 97 -2.29 28.88 -8.71
N LEU A 98 -2.74 28.53 -9.93
CA LEU A 98 -3.53 29.40 -10.79
C LEU A 98 -4.94 29.67 -10.25
N ASN A 99 -5.51 28.71 -9.49
CA ASN A 99 -6.84 28.86 -8.90
C ASN A 99 -6.88 28.47 -7.41
N LEU A 100 -7.94 28.90 -6.75
CA LEU A 100 -8.11 28.70 -5.31
C LEU A 100 -8.28 27.22 -4.92
N LYS A 101 -8.84 26.38 -5.80
CA LYS A 101 -8.99 24.94 -5.52
C LYS A 101 -7.62 24.27 -5.40
N VAL A 102 -6.71 24.56 -6.33
CA VAL A 102 -5.32 24.09 -6.26
C VAL A 102 -4.64 24.65 -5.02
N ARG A 103 -4.79 25.95 -4.72
CA ARG A 103 -4.20 26.55 -3.50
C ARG A 103 -4.69 25.89 -2.21
N LYS A 104 -5.98 25.58 -2.10
CA LYS A 104 -6.56 24.85 -0.96
C LYS A 104 -6.08 23.40 -0.89
N LEU A 105 -5.95 22.75 -2.05
CA LEU A 105 -5.41 21.41 -2.16
C LEU A 105 -3.95 21.35 -1.66
N LEU A 106 -3.10 22.24 -2.14
CA LEU A 106 -1.71 22.33 -1.70
C LEU A 106 -1.64 22.51 -0.17
N LYS A 107 -2.42 23.44 0.39
CA LYS A 107 -2.53 23.63 1.85
C LYS A 107 -3.00 22.41 2.63
N ALA A 108 -3.88 21.60 2.04
CA ALA A 108 -4.33 20.35 2.68
C ALA A 108 -3.24 19.27 2.69
N PHE A 109 -2.43 19.20 1.62
CA PHE A 109 -1.33 18.24 1.50
C PHE A 109 -0.04 18.71 2.21
N GLU A 110 0.16 20.02 2.37
CA GLU A 110 1.16 20.59 3.27
C GLU A 110 0.97 20.06 4.70
N ALA A 111 -0.28 19.98 5.15
CA ALA A 111 -0.61 19.51 6.49
C ALA A 111 -0.48 17.99 6.63
N ARG A 112 -0.58 17.22 5.53
CA ARG A 112 -0.53 15.76 5.57
C ARG A 112 0.06 15.17 4.28
N PRO A 113 1.16 14.39 4.37
CA PRO A 113 1.58 13.53 3.27
C PRO A 113 0.42 12.60 2.86
N PRO A 114 0.34 12.16 1.59
CA PRO A 114 -0.70 11.24 1.16
C PRO A 114 -0.73 9.98 2.04
N PRO A 115 -1.93 9.43 2.30
CA PRO A 115 -2.07 8.24 3.10
C PRO A 115 -1.36 7.06 2.42
N LEU A 116 -0.76 6.20 3.23
CA LEU A 116 -0.17 4.96 2.76
C LEU A 116 -1.26 4.02 2.25
N GLY A 117 -0.89 3.18 1.28
CA GLY A 117 -1.72 2.04 0.88
C GLY A 117 -1.97 1.08 2.05
N PRO A 118 -3.04 0.25 1.98
CA PRO A 118 -3.42 -0.63 3.09
C PRO A 118 -2.28 -1.51 3.64
N LEU A 119 -1.50 -2.15 2.78
CA LEU A 119 -0.37 -3.02 3.13
C LEU A 119 0.76 -2.23 3.80
N GLN A 120 1.18 -1.12 3.18
CA GLN A 120 2.21 -0.25 3.72
C GLN A 120 1.80 0.33 5.08
N ALA A 121 0.53 0.70 5.23
CA ALA A 121 -0.03 1.18 6.50
C ALA A 121 0.01 0.09 7.57
N SER A 122 -0.55 -1.09 7.28
CA SER A 122 -0.55 -2.25 8.18
C SER A 122 0.85 -2.66 8.66
N LEU A 123 1.81 -2.75 7.75
CA LEU A 123 3.18 -3.15 8.08
C LEU A 123 3.92 -2.06 8.83
N ARG A 124 3.72 -0.79 8.47
CA ARG A 124 4.22 0.35 9.26
C ARG A 124 3.68 0.31 10.69
N ASP A 125 2.39 0.09 10.86
CA ASP A 125 1.76 0.04 12.18
C ASP A 125 2.29 -1.15 12.99
N THR A 126 2.57 -2.28 12.34
CA THR A 126 3.25 -3.42 12.97
C THR A 126 4.65 -3.07 13.45
N PHE A 127 5.43 -2.35 12.63
CA PHE A 127 6.76 -1.88 13.02
C PHE A 127 6.71 -0.85 14.18
N LEU A 128 5.70 0.01 14.20
CA LEU A 128 5.52 1.03 15.23
C LEU A 128 4.80 0.52 16.49
N ALA A 129 4.14 -0.64 16.45
CA ALA A 129 3.61 -1.31 17.63
C ALA A 129 4.74 -1.81 18.57
N CYS A 130 5.96 -1.93 18.06
CA CYS A 130 7.17 -2.21 18.82
C CYS A 130 7.59 -0.99 19.66
N LYS A 131 7.68 -1.17 20.98
CA LYS A 131 7.92 -0.08 21.95
C LYS A 131 9.22 0.67 21.70
N ALA A 132 10.29 -0.02 21.28
CA ALA A 132 11.55 0.64 21.00
C ALA A 132 11.44 1.59 19.80
N ASN A 133 10.69 1.16 18.78
CA ASN A 133 10.54 1.90 17.54
C ASN A 133 9.65 3.13 17.73
N SER A 134 8.49 2.98 18.39
CA SER A 134 7.60 4.12 18.67
C SER A 134 8.27 5.19 19.54
N ALA A 135 8.99 4.77 20.58
CA ALA A 135 9.66 5.69 21.51
C ALA A 135 10.66 6.61 20.81
N TYR A 136 11.33 6.14 19.76
CA TYR A 136 12.25 6.98 18.98
C TYR A 136 11.50 8.03 18.14
N LEU A 137 10.39 7.67 17.50
CA LEU A 137 9.56 8.63 16.76
C LEU A 137 8.95 9.69 17.68
N ASP A 138 8.48 9.30 18.86
CA ASP A 138 7.92 10.23 19.85
C ASP A 138 8.99 11.24 20.30
N GLN A 139 10.24 10.80 20.50
CA GLN A 139 11.37 11.67 20.81
C GLN A 139 11.66 12.68 19.69
N LEU A 140 11.63 12.24 18.42
CA LEU A 140 11.82 13.13 17.27
C LEU A 140 10.69 14.17 17.16
N ASN A 141 9.46 13.80 17.53
CA ASN A 141 8.32 14.71 17.48
C ASN A 141 8.30 15.69 18.66
N ALA A 142 8.81 15.30 19.83
CA ALA A 142 8.89 16.15 21.01
C ALA A 142 9.91 17.30 20.91
N GLN A 143 10.83 17.27 19.93
CA GLN A 143 11.84 18.30 19.71
C GLN A 143 11.34 19.51 18.88
N LEU A 144 10.08 19.51 18.42
CA LEU A 144 9.49 20.60 17.64
C LEU A 144 8.89 21.70 18.55
N PRO A 145 9.24 22.99 18.36
CA PRO A 145 8.56 24.08 19.05
C PRO A 145 7.22 24.41 18.37
N THR A 146 6.14 24.25 19.15
CA THR A 146 4.79 24.84 19.07
C THR A 146 3.64 24.13 18.32
N PRO A 147 2.39 24.34 18.80
CA PRO A 147 1.33 23.33 18.80
C PRO A 147 0.33 23.56 17.68
N LEU A 148 -0.14 22.49 17.04
CA LEU A 148 -1.48 22.36 16.44
C LEU A 148 -1.72 20.86 16.25
N PHE A 149 -2.86 20.39 16.75
CA PHE A 149 -3.30 18.98 16.85
C PHE A 149 -2.70 18.14 17.98
N SER A 150 -3.11 18.50 19.21
CA SER A 150 -3.52 17.49 20.17
C SER A 150 -4.80 16.83 19.63
N GLY A 151 -4.62 15.84 18.75
CA GLY A 151 -5.68 14.96 18.26
C GLY A 151 -5.53 13.62 18.94
N ASN A 152 -6.26 13.44 20.03
CA ASN A 152 -6.44 12.20 20.79
C ASN A 152 -5.18 11.38 21.06
N SER A 153 -4.61 11.58 22.26
CA SER A 153 -4.13 10.43 23.03
C SER A 153 -5.23 9.37 23.03
N PHE A 154 -5.06 8.29 22.25
CA PHE A 154 -5.71 7.02 22.50
C PHE A 154 -5.14 6.44 23.80
N ASN A 155 -5.49 7.07 24.93
CA ASN A 155 -5.50 6.42 26.21
C ASN A 155 -6.86 5.70 26.29
N GLY A 156 -6.89 4.48 25.76
CA GLY A 156 -8.07 3.64 25.75
C GLY A 156 -7.67 2.19 25.48
N GLY A 157 -7.36 1.46 26.54
CA GLY A 157 -7.32 0.00 26.55
C GLY A 157 -5.95 -0.61 26.30
N LEU A 158 -5.44 -1.34 27.31
CA LEU A 158 -4.51 -2.43 27.10
C LEU A 158 -5.15 -3.44 26.14
N SER A 159 -4.82 -3.38 24.85
CA SER A 159 -5.08 -4.47 23.90
C SER A 159 -3.82 -4.74 23.09
N SER A 160 -3.47 -6.02 23.04
CA SER A 160 -2.30 -6.66 22.45
C SER A 160 -2.16 -6.42 20.94
N ASN A 161 -1.86 -5.19 20.51
CA ASN A 161 -1.58 -4.88 19.10
C ASN A 161 -0.15 -5.25 18.65
N HIS A 162 0.65 -5.81 19.55
CA HIS A 162 2.04 -6.13 19.32
C HIS A 162 2.18 -7.54 18.74
N PHE A 163 2.63 -7.65 17.48
CA PHE A 163 3.21 -8.89 16.96
C PHE A 163 4.73 -8.86 17.22
N PRO A 164 5.31 -9.91 17.83
CA PRO A 164 6.69 -9.85 18.32
C PRO A 164 7.73 -9.89 17.18
N PRO A 165 8.81 -9.10 17.27
CA PRO A 165 9.91 -9.13 16.31
C PRO A 165 10.73 -10.43 16.43
N ASP A 166 11.30 -10.90 15.32
CA ASP A 166 12.17 -12.08 15.26
C ASP A 166 13.68 -11.72 15.29
N VAL A 167 14.01 -10.43 15.17
CA VAL A 167 15.37 -9.90 15.24
C VAL A 167 15.42 -8.48 15.80
N VAL A 168 16.43 -8.19 16.61
CA VAL A 168 16.70 -6.86 17.17
C VAL A 168 18.11 -6.39 16.82
N PHE A 169 18.23 -5.18 16.26
CA PHE A 169 19.50 -4.54 15.97
C PHE A 169 19.83 -3.50 17.04
N TYR A 170 21.01 -3.60 17.66
CA TYR A 170 21.50 -2.57 18.57
C TYR A 170 22.53 -1.69 17.86
N VAL A 171 22.18 -0.43 17.64
CA VAL A 171 23.06 0.60 17.07
C VAL A 171 23.24 1.69 18.11
N GLN A 172 24.50 2.04 18.41
CA GLN A 172 24.81 3.04 19.45
C GLN A 172 24.14 2.76 20.82
N GLY A 173 23.90 1.48 21.12
CA GLY A 173 23.23 1.04 22.36
C GLY A 173 21.70 1.14 22.35
N ARG A 174 21.09 1.60 21.25
CA ARG A 174 19.64 1.70 21.07
C ARG A 174 19.12 0.53 20.20
N PRO A 175 18.01 -0.12 20.59
CA PRO A 175 17.42 -1.21 19.80
C PRO A 175 16.59 -0.71 18.61
N ILE A 176 16.53 -1.52 17.56
CA ILE A 176 15.60 -1.42 16.42
C ILE A 176 15.01 -2.82 16.24
N GLU A 177 13.70 -2.94 16.44
CA GLU A 177 12.95 -4.20 16.41
C GLU A 177 12.41 -4.46 15.00
N ALA A 178 12.64 -5.65 14.43
CA ALA A 178 12.26 -5.97 13.05
C ALA A 178 11.98 -7.46 12.82
N HIS A 179 11.56 -7.78 11.59
CA HIS A 179 11.20 -9.11 11.09
C HIS A 179 12.09 -9.49 9.90
N ARG A 180 12.69 -10.68 9.95
CA ARG A 180 13.64 -11.20 8.96
C ARG A 180 13.06 -11.26 7.57
N VAL A 181 11.81 -11.73 7.43
CA VAL A 181 11.14 -11.84 6.13
C VAL A 181 11.07 -10.49 5.41
N ILE A 182 10.69 -9.42 6.11
CA ILE A 182 10.58 -8.07 5.54
C ILE A 182 11.97 -7.57 5.13
N LEU A 183 12.97 -7.69 6.01
CA LEU A 183 14.32 -7.24 5.71
C LEU A 183 14.96 -8.01 4.54
N SER A 184 14.78 -9.33 4.49
CA SER A 184 15.25 -10.19 3.40
C SER A 184 14.58 -9.87 2.07
N ALA A 185 13.27 -9.57 2.08
CA ALA A 185 12.53 -9.20 0.88
C ALA A 185 13.00 -7.86 0.29
N ARG A 186 13.40 -6.91 1.15
CA ARG A 186 13.75 -5.53 0.77
C ARG A 186 15.25 -5.32 0.57
N SER A 187 16.10 -6.26 1.00
CA SER A 187 17.56 -6.10 0.92
C SER A 187 18.30 -7.44 0.72
N PRO A 188 19.03 -7.59 -0.39
CA PRO A 188 19.90 -8.75 -0.62
C PRO A 188 21.00 -8.90 0.43
N PHE A 189 21.44 -7.81 1.07
CA PHE A 189 22.42 -7.86 2.16
C PHE A 189 21.85 -8.57 3.39
N PHE A 190 20.64 -8.17 3.83
CA PHE A 190 19.99 -8.79 4.97
C PHE A 190 19.69 -10.27 4.70
N LYS A 191 19.16 -10.60 3.50
CA LYS A 191 18.94 -11.98 3.06
C LYS A 191 20.20 -12.84 3.22
N ALA A 192 21.32 -12.42 2.61
CA ALA A 192 22.58 -13.17 2.69
C ALA A 192 23.13 -13.29 4.12
N LYS A 193 22.93 -12.26 4.96
CA LYS A 193 23.37 -12.31 6.36
C LYS A 193 22.52 -13.26 7.21
N PHE A 194 21.21 -13.34 6.98
CA PHE A 194 20.35 -14.30 7.67
C PHE A 194 20.55 -15.74 7.19
N GLU A 195 21.10 -15.96 5.99
CA GLU A 195 21.53 -17.29 5.56
C GLU A 195 22.89 -17.71 6.17
N THR A 196 23.68 -16.74 6.65
CA THR A 196 25.06 -16.94 7.12
C THR A 196 25.23 -16.55 8.61
N ASP A 197 25.88 -15.42 8.89
CA ASP A 197 26.36 -15.01 10.21
C ASP A 197 25.25 -14.76 11.24
N TRP A 198 24.03 -14.47 10.76
CA TRP A 198 22.88 -14.07 11.56
C TRP A 198 21.76 -15.11 11.58
N LYS A 199 21.98 -16.31 11.03
CA LYS A 199 20.95 -17.35 10.90
C LYS A 199 20.18 -17.60 12.20
N GLU A 200 20.88 -17.94 13.27
CA GLU A 200 20.29 -18.28 14.58
C GLU A 200 20.29 -17.10 15.59
N LYS A 201 20.62 -15.88 15.15
CA LYS A 201 20.80 -14.73 16.07
C LYS A 201 19.53 -13.90 16.23
N LYS A 202 18.95 -13.90 17.43
CA LYS A 202 17.84 -12.99 17.78
C LYS A 202 18.30 -11.54 17.96
N GLU A 203 19.57 -11.32 18.29
CA GLU A 203 20.14 -9.99 18.48
C GLU A 203 21.42 -9.79 17.66
N VAL A 204 21.55 -8.63 17.03
CA VAL A 204 22.73 -8.21 16.28
C VAL A 204 23.19 -6.86 16.81
N ARG A 205 24.45 -6.78 17.29
CA ARG A 205 25.00 -5.57 17.91
C ARG A 205 26.09 -4.96 17.02
N PHE A 206 25.94 -3.70 16.65
CA PHE A 206 26.94 -2.96 15.89
C PHE A 206 27.87 -2.16 16.81
N SER A 207 29.15 -2.08 16.46
CA SER A 207 30.14 -1.29 17.20
C SER A 207 29.91 0.22 17.03
N ARG A 208 30.27 1.00 18.07
CA ARG A 208 29.77 2.37 18.31
C ARG A 208 30.15 3.45 17.29
N GLU A 209 31.10 3.22 16.39
CA GLU A 209 31.78 4.33 15.69
C GLU A 209 31.46 4.49 14.20
N LYS A 210 30.69 3.58 13.56
CA LYS A 210 30.57 3.59 12.08
C LYS A 210 29.14 3.64 11.52
N LEU A 211 28.12 3.55 12.37
CA LEU A 211 26.73 3.41 11.92
C LEU A 211 25.82 4.39 12.66
N SER A 212 25.19 5.29 11.91
CA SER A 212 24.20 6.22 12.42
C SER A 212 22.90 5.47 12.76
N TYR A 213 22.42 5.63 13.99
CA TYR A 213 21.14 5.07 14.42
C TYR A 213 19.96 5.68 13.62
N PRO A 214 19.82 7.02 13.51
CA PRO A 214 18.77 7.64 12.71
C PRO A 214 18.68 7.09 11.28
N SER A 215 19.82 7.00 10.59
CA SER A 215 19.86 6.56 9.20
C SER A 215 19.47 5.08 9.04
N LEU A 216 19.94 4.18 9.91
CA LEU A 216 19.52 2.77 9.86
C LEU A 216 18.04 2.61 10.22
N TYR A 217 17.58 3.36 11.24
CA TYR A 217 16.17 3.36 11.64
C TYR A 217 15.27 3.79 10.48
N SER A 218 15.59 4.92 9.83
CA SER A 218 14.82 5.43 8.68
C SER A 218 14.82 4.44 7.51
N LEU A 219 15.93 3.74 7.25
CA LEU A 219 15.98 2.70 6.22
C LEU A 219 15.10 1.49 6.56
N ILE A 220 15.16 1.00 7.81
CA ILE A 220 14.33 -0.13 8.24
C ILE A 220 12.86 0.28 8.26
N HIS A 221 12.51 1.46 8.78
CA HIS A 221 11.14 1.98 8.73
C HIS A 221 10.64 2.11 7.28
N PHE A 222 11.49 2.55 6.36
CA PHE A 222 11.18 2.59 4.92
C PHE A 222 10.86 1.18 4.38
N PHE A 223 11.57 0.13 4.82
CA PHE A 223 11.25 -1.24 4.41
C PHE A 223 9.84 -1.72 4.77
N TYR A 224 9.21 -1.16 5.81
CA TYR A 224 7.83 -1.50 6.21
C TYR A 224 6.76 -0.61 5.58
N SER A 225 7.12 0.62 5.20
CA SER A 225 6.14 1.65 4.86
C SER A 225 6.24 2.15 3.43
N ASP A 226 7.31 1.79 2.72
CA ASP A 226 7.71 2.43 1.46
C ASP A 226 7.81 3.98 1.59
N ARG A 227 7.94 4.50 2.81
CA ARG A 227 8.02 5.92 3.08
C ARG A 227 9.25 6.23 3.92
N LEU A 228 10.15 6.98 3.31
CA LEU A 228 11.39 7.38 3.93
C LEU A 228 11.23 8.81 4.42
N GLU A 229 11.42 8.99 5.72
CA GLU A 229 11.55 10.30 6.35
C GLU A 229 12.93 10.35 7.02
N VAL A 230 13.74 11.34 6.63
CA VAL A 230 15.11 11.48 7.14
C VAL A 230 15.46 12.96 7.24
N SER A 231 16.26 13.33 8.25
CA SER A 231 16.82 14.69 8.33
C SER A 231 17.82 14.89 7.19
N VAL A 232 18.03 16.13 6.75
CA VAL A 232 19.05 16.43 5.73
C VAL A 232 20.45 16.05 6.24
N ASP A 233 20.72 16.23 7.53
CA ASP A 233 22.00 15.88 8.18
C ASP A 233 22.31 14.38 8.10
N ASP A 234 21.28 13.53 8.19
CA ASP A 234 21.43 12.07 8.17
C ASP A 234 21.44 11.47 6.75
N MET A 235 21.22 12.28 5.70
CA MET A 235 21.14 11.78 4.32
C MET A 235 22.46 11.17 3.83
N GLU A 236 23.61 11.77 4.16
CA GLU A 236 24.92 11.25 3.75
C GLU A 236 25.21 9.87 4.35
N ASP A 237 24.82 9.69 5.61
CA ASP A 237 24.96 8.40 6.29
C ASP A 237 23.95 7.39 5.75
N LEU A 238 22.72 7.82 5.42
CA LEU A 238 21.74 6.97 4.76
C LEU A 238 22.25 6.45 3.40
N VAL A 239 22.89 7.28 2.58
CA VAL A 239 23.51 6.85 1.31
C VAL A 239 24.55 5.76 1.54
N LYS A 240 25.41 5.91 2.56
CA LYS A 240 26.43 4.89 2.91
C LYS A 240 25.76 3.57 3.33
N ILE A 241 24.68 3.64 4.13
CA ILE A 241 23.95 2.44 4.56
C ILE A 241 23.24 1.78 3.38
N CYS A 242 22.55 2.53 2.52
CA CYS A 242 21.89 2.00 1.31
C CYS A 242 22.88 1.23 0.43
N ARG A 243 24.12 1.73 0.30
CA ARG A 243 25.18 1.04 -0.44
C ARG A 243 25.57 -0.30 0.20
N VAL A 244 25.73 -0.34 1.52
CA VAL A 244 26.04 -1.59 2.25
C VAL A 244 24.86 -2.57 2.18
N CYS A 245 23.64 -2.08 2.33
CA CYS A 245 22.40 -2.85 2.26
C CYS A 245 22.01 -3.25 0.82
N LYS A 246 22.78 -2.84 -0.20
CA LYS A 246 22.53 -3.12 -1.63
C LYS A 246 21.18 -2.59 -2.13
N CYS A 247 20.75 -1.42 -1.67
CA CYS A 247 19.53 -0.74 -2.09
C CYS A 247 19.84 0.33 -3.16
N GLN A 248 20.14 -0.10 -4.40
CA GLN A 248 20.71 0.77 -5.44
C GLN A 248 19.76 1.89 -5.91
N SER A 249 18.49 1.58 -6.13
CA SER A 249 17.50 2.56 -6.61
C SER A 249 17.26 3.66 -5.57
N LEU A 250 17.10 3.26 -4.31
CA LEU A 250 16.98 4.20 -3.19
C LEU A 250 18.25 5.04 -3.02
N GLN A 251 19.43 4.42 -3.08
CA GLN A 251 20.72 5.12 -3.03
C GLN A 251 20.78 6.21 -4.11
N THR A 252 20.43 5.88 -5.35
CA THR A 252 20.51 6.81 -6.48
C THR A 252 19.55 7.99 -6.31
N LEU A 253 18.35 7.76 -5.78
CA LEU A 253 17.39 8.84 -5.50
C LEU A 253 17.87 9.77 -4.39
N VAL A 254 18.35 9.20 -3.27
CA VAL A 254 18.85 10.00 -2.14
C VAL A 254 20.13 10.76 -2.53
N GLU A 255 21.03 10.17 -3.33
CA GLU A 255 22.22 10.85 -3.85
C GLU A 255 21.86 12.03 -4.76
N LYS A 256 20.87 11.87 -5.65
CA LYS A 256 20.37 12.97 -6.49
C LYS A 256 19.80 14.11 -5.66
N GLU A 257 19.00 13.80 -4.64
CA GLU A 257 18.45 14.82 -3.76
C GLU A 257 19.56 15.53 -2.97
N LEU A 258 20.55 14.81 -2.47
CA LEU A 258 21.67 15.40 -1.75
C LEU A 258 22.46 16.40 -2.61
N ILE A 259 22.69 16.08 -3.88
CA ILE A 259 23.32 17.02 -4.83
C ILE A 259 22.45 18.26 -5.02
N HIS A 260 21.15 18.06 -5.13
CA HIS A 260 20.21 19.16 -5.29
C HIS A 260 20.21 20.10 -4.07
N GLN A 261 20.12 19.55 -2.85
CA GLN A 261 20.18 20.35 -1.61
C GLN A 261 21.46 21.19 -1.54
N LYS A 262 22.62 20.60 -1.88
CA LYS A 262 23.90 21.31 -1.94
C LYS A 262 23.91 22.45 -2.98
N TYR A 263 23.26 22.26 -4.12
CA TYR A 263 23.14 23.30 -5.14
C TYR A 263 22.18 24.41 -4.73
N ALA A 264 21.07 24.06 -4.07
CA ALA A 264 20.10 25.02 -3.54
C ALA A 264 20.74 25.91 -2.45
N GLU A 265 21.52 25.31 -1.54
CA GLU A 265 22.32 26.04 -0.54
C GLU A 265 23.33 26.98 -1.19
N TYR A 266 24.07 26.53 -2.20
CA TYR A 266 25.03 27.36 -2.94
C TYR A 266 24.39 28.60 -3.57
N LYS A 267 23.13 28.49 -4.03
CA LYS A 267 22.40 29.58 -4.70
C LYS A 267 21.66 30.48 -3.70
N ALA A 268 21.33 29.98 -2.52
CA ALA A 268 20.73 30.76 -1.45
C ALA A 268 21.80 31.66 -0.81
N LEU A 269 21.78 32.96 -1.13
CA LEU A 269 22.69 33.98 -0.62
C LEU A 269 22.55 34.29 0.90
N LYS A 270 22.02 33.37 1.71
CA LYS A 270 21.89 33.50 3.17
C LYS A 270 22.05 32.14 3.85
N ASP A 271 22.71 32.16 5.02
CA ASP A 271 22.70 31.07 6.00
C ASP A 271 21.27 30.83 6.48
N ILE A 272 20.55 29.93 5.79
CA ILE A 272 19.26 29.42 6.23
C ILE A 272 19.57 28.24 7.15
N ASP A 273 19.04 28.28 8.38
CA ASP A 273 19.15 27.19 9.34
C ASP A 273 18.47 25.93 8.77
N ASN A 274 19.28 24.99 8.26
CA ASN A 274 18.81 23.75 7.64
C ASN A 274 18.54 22.63 8.65
N SER A 275 18.77 22.86 9.95
CA SER A 275 18.62 21.85 11.03
C SER A 275 17.20 21.28 11.18
N GLN A 276 16.20 21.91 10.55
CA GLN A 276 14.80 21.48 10.59
C GLN A 276 14.29 20.86 9.28
N LYS A 277 15.10 20.80 8.22
CA LYS A 277 14.65 20.26 6.93
C LYS A 277 14.60 18.73 6.98
N ARG A 278 13.45 18.16 6.62
CA ARG A 278 13.24 16.72 6.47
C ARG A 278 13.06 16.40 4.99
N PHE A 279 13.80 15.41 4.52
CA PHE A 279 13.56 14.78 3.23
C PHE A 279 12.50 13.70 3.39
N ILE A 280 11.48 13.76 2.54
CA ILE A 280 10.40 12.77 2.48
C ILE A 280 10.40 12.16 1.08
N LEU A 281 10.58 10.85 1.01
CA LEU A 281 10.45 10.07 -0.23
C LEU A 281 9.32 9.06 -0.06
N GLN A 282 8.53 8.92 -1.11
CA GLN A 282 7.47 7.92 -1.19
C GLN A 282 7.86 6.80 -2.16
N GLY A 283 7.38 5.59 -1.88
CA GLY A 283 7.74 4.39 -2.63
C GLY A 283 7.30 4.42 -4.08
N LEU A 284 6.30 5.24 -4.42
CA LEU A 284 5.89 5.46 -5.81
C LEU A 284 7.01 6.08 -6.66
N SER A 285 7.94 6.83 -6.05
CA SER A 285 9.14 7.34 -6.73
C SER A 285 10.17 6.24 -7.06
N LEU A 286 10.02 5.03 -6.51
CA LEU A 286 10.87 3.89 -6.82
C LEU A 286 10.31 3.06 -7.97
N PRO A 287 11.19 2.38 -8.74
CA PRO A 287 10.77 1.36 -9.69
C PRO A 287 9.86 0.32 -9.04
N GLU A 288 8.87 -0.18 -9.77
CA GLU A 288 7.83 -1.09 -9.25
C GLU A 288 8.43 -2.30 -8.52
N GLN A 289 9.48 -2.91 -9.07
CA GLN A 289 10.16 -4.07 -8.48
C GLN A 289 10.81 -3.82 -7.12
N ASP A 290 11.14 -2.56 -6.83
CA ASP A 290 11.77 -2.12 -5.59
C ASP A 290 10.76 -1.58 -4.59
N ARG A 291 9.46 -1.65 -4.88
CA ARG A 291 8.38 -1.32 -3.92
C ARG A 291 8.08 -2.51 -3.00
N LEU A 292 7.51 -2.24 -1.84
CA LEU A 292 7.13 -3.23 -0.84
C LEU A 292 6.16 -4.30 -1.38
N PRO A 293 5.07 -3.96 -2.11
CA PRO A 293 4.17 -4.97 -2.67
C PRO A 293 4.87 -5.95 -3.61
N ALA A 294 5.75 -5.46 -4.49
CA ALA A 294 6.50 -6.32 -5.41
C ALA A 294 7.54 -7.19 -4.67
N ALA A 295 8.14 -6.66 -3.60
CA ALA A 295 9.07 -7.42 -2.77
C ALA A 295 8.38 -8.58 -2.04
N LEU A 296 7.20 -8.32 -1.47
CA LEU A 296 6.39 -9.35 -0.81
C LEU A 296 5.77 -10.31 -1.81
N ASN A 297 5.42 -9.85 -3.03
CA ASN A 297 5.00 -10.73 -4.11
C ASN A 297 6.06 -11.80 -4.41
N ARG A 298 7.34 -11.43 -4.50
CA ARG A 298 8.41 -12.43 -4.71
C ARG A 298 8.45 -13.50 -3.62
N ILE A 299 8.30 -13.09 -2.36
CA ILE A 299 8.32 -14.02 -1.23
C ILE A 299 7.11 -14.96 -1.26
N ILE A 300 5.90 -14.45 -1.51
CA ILE A 300 4.72 -15.32 -1.58
C ILE A 300 4.79 -16.29 -2.76
N GLN A 301 5.33 -15.87 -3.91
CA GLN A 301 5.50 -16.78 -5.05
C GLN A 301 6.46 -17.94 -4.75
N ILE A 302 7.56 -17.69 -4.03
CA ILE A 302 8.46 -18.76 -3.55
C ILE A 302 7.71 -19.68 -2.58
N SER A 303 6.95 -19.10 -1.65
CA SER A 303 6.18 -19.84 -0.64
C SER A 303 5.09 -20.72 -1.27
N LEU A 304 4.36 -20.21 -2.25
CA LEU A 304 3.35 -20.96 -3.02
C LEU A 304 3.99 -22.09 -3.83
N ALA A 305 5.15 -21.85 -4.46
CA ALA A 305 5.88 -22.89 -5.17
C ALA A 305 6.37 -24.01 -4.23
N ASN A 306 6.86 -23.65 -3.04
CA ASN A 306 7.26 -24.61 -2.00
C ASN A 306 6.06 -25.38 -1.43
N SER A 307 4.91 -24.72 -1.31
CA SER A 307 3.64 -25.32 -0.88
C SER A 307 3.16 -26.41 -1.84
N SER A 308 3.17 -26.14 -3.15
CA SER A 308 2.77 -27.12 -4.17
C SER A 308 3.73 -28.31 -4.31
N ARG A 309 5.03 -28.12 -4.02
CA ARG A 309 6.03 -29.21 -4.03
C ARG A 309 5.86 -30.18 -2.87
N GLY A 310 5.34 -29.70 -1.74
CA GLY A 310 5.04 -30.50 -0.57
C GLY A 310 4.01 -31.61 -0.80
N GLN A 311 2.93 -31.28 -1.49
CA GLN A 311 1.84 -32.21 -1.82
C GLN A 311 2.27 -33.34 -2.78
N ASN A 312 3.21 -33.06 -3.69
CA ASN A 312 3.73 -34.07 -4.62
C ASN A 312 4.58 -35.13 -3.91
N LEU A 313 5.13 -34.82 -2.74
CA LEU A 313 5.75 -35.82 -1.87
C LEU A 313 4.66 -36.69 -1.22
N GLU A 314 3.56 -36.11 -0.73
CA GLU A 314 2.42 -36.84 -0.14
C GLU A 314 1.80 -37.87 -1.11
N SER A 315 1.72 -37.58 -2.41
CA SER A 315 1.25 -38.57 -3.40
C SER A 315 2.26 -39.70 -3.69
N SER A 316 3.50 -39.56 -3.22
CA SER A 316 4.60 -40.50 -3.48
C SER A 316 5.00 -41.32 -2.23
N VAL A 317 4.41 -41.05 -1.06
CA VAL A 317 4.81 -41.65 0.24
C VAL A 317 4.37 -43.11 0.39
N ASP A 318 3.57 -43.65 -0.51
CA ASP A 318 3.36 -45.11 -0.57
C ASP A 318 4.62 -45.88 -1.02
N ASN A 319 5.67 -45.23 -1.52
CA ASN A 319 6.83 -45.95 -2.05
C ASN A 319 8.15 -45.86 -1.29
N LEU A 320 8.46 -44.86 -0.46
CA LEU A 320 9.84 -44.73 0.05
C LEU A 320 9.97 -44.11 1.45
N VAL A 321 9.41 -44.78 2.45
CA VAL A 321 9.77 -44.62 3.88
C VAL A 321 11.23 -45.04 4.19
N SER A 322 12.08 -45.32 3.19
CA SER A 322 13.38 -45.97 3.39
C SER A 322 14.61 -45.31 2.74
N LEU A 323 14.67 -43.97 2.60
CA LEU A 323 15.95 -43.31 2.28
C LEU A 323 16.27 -42.16 3.24
N VAL A 324 16.45 -42.59 4.49
CA VAL A 324 17.08 -41.87 5.58
C VAL A 324 18.36 -41.16 5.14
N GLY A 325 18.47 -39.87 5.47
CA GLY A 325 19.73 -39.20 5.77
C GLY A 325 20.62 -38.86 4.57
N SER A 326 20.99 -37.58 4.47
CA SER A 326 22.01 -37.05 3.55
C SER A 326 21.68 -37.05 2.05
N MET A 327 20.70 -36.23 1.66
CA MET A 327 20.77 -35.53 0.37
C MET A 327 20.78 -34.04 0.64
N GLN A 328 21.85 -33.36 0.24
CA GLN A 328 21.84 -31.91 0.04
C GLN A 328 20.73 -31.62 -0.97
N MET A 329 19.59 -31.12 -0.49
CA MET A 329 18.47 -30.69 -1.32
C MET A 329 18.85 -29.35 -1.98
N SER A 330 19.65 -29.40 -3.03
CA SER A 330 20.18 -28.24 -3.75
C SER A 330 19.12 -27.55 -4.63
N GLY A 331 17.94 -27.24 -4.09
CA GLY A 331 16.85 -26.62 -4.85
C GLY A 331 15.68 -26.03 -4.05
N PHE A 332 15.78 -25.91 -2.72
CA PHE A 332 14.86 -25.09 -1.93
C PHE A 332 15.42 -23.69 -1.81
N GLU A 333 14.77 -22.71 -2.46
CA GLU A 333 14.93 -21.33 -2.01
C GLU A 333 14.21 -21.18 -0.67
N ASP A 334 14.93 -20.69 0.33
CA ASP A 334 14.39 -20.45 1.66
C ASP A 334 13.34 -19.33 1.58
N ASP A 335 12.10 -19.68 1.92
CA ASP A 335 10.98 -18.75 1.96
C ASP A 335 10.88 -18.01 3.30
N LEU A 336 11.61 -18.43 4.34
CA LEU A 336 11.46 -17.93 5.71
C LEU A 336 10.04 -18.10 6.28
N ALA A 337 9.25 -19.02 5.75
CA ALA A 337 7.91 -19.28 6.27
C ALA A 337 7.97 -19.83 7.70
N ASP A 338 7.13 -19.28 8.57
CA ASP A 338 7.07 -19.55 10.01
C ASP A 338 5.68 -20.08 10.46
N VAL A 339 4.74 -20.23 9.52
CA VAL A 339 3.44 -20.85 9.73
C VAL A 339 2.93 -21.52 8.46
N CYS A 340 2.16 -22.59 8.62
CA CYS A 340 1.40 -23.24 7.57
C CYS A 340 -0.09 -23.02 7.79
N VAL A 341 -0.87 -22.89 6.72
CA VAL A 341 -2.34 -22.88 6.75
C VAL A 341 -2.83 -24.01 5.87
N ARG A 342 -3.54 -24.98 6.45
CA ARG A 342 -4.19 -26.08 5.76
C ARG A 342 -5.61 -25.67 5.39
N VAL A 343 -5.89 -25.68 4.09
CA VAL A 343 -7.22 -25.46 3.51
C VAL A 343 -7.57 -26.70 2.72
N ASP A 344 -8.59 -27.43 3.16
CA ASP A 344 -8.92 -28.77 2.67
C ASP A 344 -7.72 -29.72 2.64
N LYS A 345 -7.21 -30.02 1.43
CA LYS A 345 -6.08 -30.93 1.18
C LYS A 345 -4.78 -30.18 0.87
N ARG A 346 -4.78 -28.85 0.90
CA ARG A 346 -3.63 -28.02 0.54
C ARG A 346 -3.05 -27.30 1.71
N ILE A 347 -1.72 -27.33 1.79
CA ILE A 347 -0.95 -26.66 2.84
C ILE A 347 -0.28 -25.44 2.20
N PHE A 348 -0.59 -24.27 2.71
CA PHE A 348 -0.01 -23.00 2.32
C PHE A 348 1.03 -22.57 3.34
N ARG A 349 2.29 -22.45 2.92
CA ARG A 349 3.37 -21.86 3.72
C ARG A 349 3.19 -20.34 3.72
N CYS A 350 3.28 -19.71 4.88
CA CYS A 350 2.98 -18.30 5.08
C CYS A 350 3.89 -17.66 6.14
N HIS A 351 3.75 -16.34 6.29
CA HIS A 351 4.49 -15.52 7.24
C HIS A 351 3.54 -14.91 8.25
N GLN A 352 3.72 -15.25 9.53
CA GLN A 352 2.86 -14.80 10.62
C GLN A 352 2.77 -13.28 10.68
N VAL A 353 3.90 -12.58 10.52
CA VAL A 353 3.93 -11.10 10.52
C VAL A 353 3.04 -10.51 9.43
N VAL A 354 3.01 -11.09 8.22
CA VAL A 354 2.17 -10.59 7.14
C VAL A 354 0.70 -10.88 7.47
N LEU A 355 0.36 -12.11 7.85
CA LEU A 355 -1.01 -12.47 8.19
C LEU A 355 -1.57 -11.61 9.34
N ALA A 356 -0.81 -11.49 10.43
CA ALA A 356 -1.19 -10.72 11.62
C ALA A 356 -1.25 -9.21 11.35
N SER A 357 -0.41 -8.67 10.45
CA SER A 357 -0.46 -7.23 10.11
C SER A 357 -1.70 -6.86 9.28
N ARG A 358 -2.20 -7.80 8.48
CA ARG A 358 -3.29 -7.55 7.51
C ARG A 358 -4.66 -7.90 8.06
N SER A 359 -4.74 -8.89 8.95
CA SER A 359 -6.00 -9.42 9.48
C SER A 359 -5.96 -9.52 10.99
N GLU A 360 -6.86 -8.79 11.66
CA GLU A 360 -7.05 -8.91 13.11
C GLU A 360 -7.54 -10.31 13.52
N TYR A 361 -8.26 -11.01 12.62
CA TYR A 361 -8.60 -12.43 12.83
C TYR A 361 -7.35 -13.29 12.95
N PHE A 362 -6.44 -13.24 11.96
CA PHE A 362 -5.21 -14.03 12.01
C PHE A 362 -4.30 -13.59 13.17
N LYS A 363 -4.23 -12.30 13.45
CA LYS A 363 -3.47 -11.78 14.60
C LYS A 363 -3.95 -12.36 15.93
N ALA A 364 -5.26 -12.36 16.17
CA ALA A 364 -5.84 -12.96 17.36
C ALA A 364 -5.58 -14.47 17.40
N ARG A 365 -5.83 -15.18 16.30
CA ARG A 365 -5.64 -16.64 16.18
C ARG A 365 -4.18 -17.06 16.40
N LEU A 366 -3.22 -16.34 15.82
CA LEU A 366 -1.79 -16.59 15.99
C LEU A 366 -1.29 -16.28 17.40
N SER A 367 -1.86 -15.27 18.08
CA SER A 367 -1.46 -14.93 19.45
C SER A 367 -1.73 -16.05 20.46
N HIS A 368 -2.76 -16.87 20.21
CA HIS A 368 -3.13 -18.02 21.03
C HIS A 368 -2.44 -19.33 20.61
N MET A 369 -1.70 -19.32 19.49
CA MET A 369 -1.07 -20.53 18.95
C MET A 369 0.07 -21.05 19.84
N ASN A 370 0.68 -20.19 20.66
CA ASN A 370 1.69 -20.61 21.64
C ASN A 370 1.09 -21.41 22.81
N ASP A 371 -0.20 -21.22 23.12
CA ASP A 371 -0.89 -21.90 24.22
C ASP A 371 -1.54 -23.22 23.77
N PHE A 372 -1.75 -23.37 22.46
CA PHE A 372 -2.42 -24.50 21.82
C PHE A 372 -1.47 -25.18 20.84
N LEU A 373 -0.58 -26.04 21.35
CA LEU A 373 -0.10 -27.21 20.61
C LEU A 373 -1.28 -28.19 20.45
N GLU A 374 -2.37 -27.73 19.83
CA GLU A 374 -3.58 -28.52 19.61
C GLU A 374 -3.34 -29.38 18.37
N GLY A 375 -3.15 -30.67 18.62
CA GLY A 375 -2.97 -31.67 17.57
C GLY A 375 -1.52 -31.79 17.13
N SER A 376 -0.69 -32.43 17.96
CA SER A 376 0.49 -33.14 17.47
C SER A 376 0.04 -34.32 16.58
N ASP A 377 -0.56 -34.03 15.44
CA ASP A 377 -0.41 -34.91 14.29
C ASP A 377 0.96 -34.59 13.74
N LEU A 378 1.93 -35.38 14.22
CA LEU A 378 3.23 -35.64 13.59
C LEU A 378 3.01 -36.27 12.19
N LEU A 379 2.20 -35.63 11.35
CA LEU A 379 2.07 -35.95 9.94
C LEU A 379 3.29 -35.35 9.23
N LEU A 380 4.32 -36.19 9.20
CA LEU A 380 5.22 -36.38 8.06
C LEU A 380 5.77 -35.09 7.42
N GLY A 381 6.86 -34.56 7.99
CA GLY A 381 7.85 -33.77 7.25
C GLY A 381 7.83 -32.26 7.39
N TYR A 382 6.84 -31.66 8.08
CA TYR A 382 6.79 -30.21 8.29
C TYR A 382 7.11 -29.82 9.73
N THR A 383 8.15 -29.00 9.92
CA THR A 383 8.61 -28.49 11.22
C THR A 383 7.88 -27.22 11.69
N LEU A 384 6.92 -26.71 10.90
CA LEU A 384 6.25 -25.43 11.15
C LEU A 384 4.88 -25.63 11.83
N PRO A 385 4.44 -24.70 12.70
CA PRO A 385 3.08 -24.67 13.21
C PRO A 385 2.05 -24.61 12.07
N CYS A 386 0.96 -25.38 12.17
CA CYS A 386 -0.08 -25.45 11.13
C CYS A 386 -1.44 -25.02 11.67
N LEU A 387 -2.13 -24.14 10.96
CA LEU A 387 -3.51 -23.72 11.20
C LEU A 387 -4.46 -24.46 10.25
N GLU A 388 -5.61 -24.89 10.72
CA GLU A 388 -6.67 -25.43 9.85
C GLU A 388 -7.72 -24.35 9.59
N GLU A 389 -8.06 -24.16 8.31
CA GLU A 389 -9.06 -23.22 7.82
C GLU A 389 -10.01 -23.96 6.86
N ASN A 390 -11.31 -23.96 7.18
CA ASN A 390 -12.33 -24.73 6.47
C ASN A 390 -13.42 -23.84 5.83
N ASP A 391 -13.30 -22.52 5.97
CA ASP A 391 -14.34 -21.55 5.56
C ASP A 391 -14.16 -21.03 4.13
N LEU A 392 -13.04 -21.36 3.46
CA LEU A 392 -12.72 -20.90 2.10
C LEU A 392 -12.27 -22.06 1.22
N SER A 393 -12.59 -21.97 -0.06
CA SER A 393 -12.01 -22.77 -1.11
C SER A 393 -10.50 -22.53 -1.24
N MET A 394 -9.78 -23.50 -1.79
CA MET A 394 -8.33 -23.40 -2.02
C MET A 394 -8.00 -22.23 -2.95
N GLU A 395 -8.84 -22.00 -3.96
CA GLU A 395 -8.66 -20.94 -4.96
C GLU A 395 -8.91 -19.55 -4.35
N ALA A 396 -9.98 -19.38 -3.57
CA ALA A 396 -10.25 -18.11 -2.89
C ALA A 396 -9.22 -17.80 -1.81
N PHE A 397 -8.75 -18.82 -1.07
CA PHE A 397 -7.69 -18.64 -0.09
C PHE A 397 -6.37 -18.21 -0.75
N GLU A 398 -6.00 -18.81 -1.89
CA GLU A 398 -4.82 -18.39 -2.65
C GLU A 398 -4.93 -16.92 -3.07
N LYS A 399 -6.08 -16.49 -3.61
CA LYS A 399 -6.33 -15.07 -3.96
C LYS A 399 -6.31 -14.14 -2.74
N MET A 400 -6.91 -14.56 -1.63
CA MET A 400 -6.88 -13.79 -0.39
C MET A 400 -5.44 -13.57 0.08
N ILE A 401 -4.61 -14.61 0.05
CA ILE A 401 -3.19 -14.51 0.41
C ILE A 401 -2.42 -13.64 -0.59
N GLU A 402 -2.63 -13.78 -1.90
CA GLU A 402 -2.03 -12.88 -2.91
C GLU A 402 -2.33 -11.41 -2.58
N TYR A 403 -3.58 -11.10 -2.24
CA TYR A 403 -3.97 -9.76 -1.81
C TYR A 403 -3.26 -9.33 -0.53
N MET A 404 -3.20 -10.18 0.50
CA MET A 404 -2.57 -9.84 1.77
C MET A 404 -1.10 -9.44 1.61
N TYR A 405 -0.39 -9.98 0.61
CA TYR A 405 1.01 -9.66 0.33
C TYR A 405 1.21 -8.50 -0.65
N THR A 406 0.20 -8.12 -1.43
CA THR A 406 0.41 -7.21 -2.58
C THR A 406 -0.58 -6.05 -2.71
N ASP A 407 -1.66 -6.02 -1.92
CA ASP A 407 -2.82 -5.12 -2.10
C ASP A 407 -3.50 -5.20 -3.46
N SER A 408 -3.13 -6.17 -4.28
CA SER A 408 -3.55 -6.26 -5.67
C SER A 408 -4.11 -7.64 -5.95
N LEU A 409 -5.13 -7.68 -6.80
CA LEU A 409 -5.71 -8.91 -7.30
C LEU A 409 -5.72 -8.84 -8.82
N LYS A 410 -5.36 -9.97 -9.45
CA LYS A 410 -5.38 -10.14 -10.90
C LYS A 410 -6.32 -11.29 -11.21
N ASP A 411 -7.14 -11.08 -12.24
CA ASP A 411 -8.00 -12.10 -12.85
C ASP A 411 -8.82 -12.87 -11.80
N ILE A 412 -9.89 -12.23 -11.31
CA ILE A 412 -10.85 -12.85 -10.39
C ILE A 412 -12.01 -13.39 -11.19
N ASP A 413 -12.33 -14.67 -10.97
CA ASP A 413 -13.56 -15.29 -11.48
C ASP A 413 -14.78 -14.76 -10.69
N PRO A 414 -15.93 -14.48 -11.33
CA PRO A 414 -17.22 -14.26 -10.68
C PRO A 414 -17.48 -15.12 -9.42
N ASP A 415 -17.25 -16.43 -9.51
CA ASP A 415 -17.53 -17.36 -8.40
C ASP A 415 -16.58 -17.10 -7.22
N GLN A 416 -15.33 -16.74 -7.50
CA GLN A 416 -14.35 -16.35 -6.49
C GLN A 416 -14.69 -14.99 -5.88
N ALA A 417 -15.21 -14.04 -6.66
CA ALA A 417 -15.50 -12.70 -6.17
C ALA A 417 -16.55 -12.71 -5.05
N GLU A 418 -17.60 -13.53 -5.17
CA GLU A 418 -18.62 -13.67 -4.12
C GLU A 418 -18.00 -14.21 -2.82
N GLU A 419 -17.23 -15.30 -2.93
CA GLU A 419 -16.53 -15.89 -1.78
C GLU A 419 -15.55 -14.91 -1.14
N MET A 420 -14.84 -14.11 -1.94
CA MET A 420 -13.91 -13.09 -1.44
C MET A 420 -14.61 -11.91 -0.75
N PHE A 421 -15.84 -11.54 -1.15
CA PHE A 421 -16.62 -10.55 -0.41
C PHE A 421 -17.03 -11.05 0.97
N ASP A 422 -17.39 -12.30 1.09
CA ASP A 422 -17.67 -12.94 2.37
C ASP A 422 -16.39 -13.06 3.22
N ALA A 423 -15.29 -13.56 2.61
CA ALA A 423 -13.97 -13.64 3.22
C ALA A 423 -13.52 -12.30 3.81
N SER A 424 -13.72 -11.21 3.08
CA SER A 424 -13.31 -9.87 3.54
C SER A 424 -13.95 -9.48 4.88
N SER A 425 -15.18 -9.93 5.13
CA SER A 425 -15.91 -9.62 6.36
C SER A 425 -15.51 -10.58 7.48
N ARG A 426 -15.36 -11.87 7.18
CA ARG A 426 -14.98 -12.90 8.16
C ARG A 426 -13.54 -12.74 8.67
N TYR A 427 -12.60 -12.54 7.75
CA TYR A 427 -11.18 -12.36 8.04
C TYR A 427 -10.82 -10.90 8.36
N LEU A 428 -11.81 -10.01 8.45
CA LEU A 428 -11.65 -8.58 8.78
C LEU A 428 -10.70 -7.83 7.83
N LEU A 429 -10.68 -8.24 6.56
CA LEU A 429 -9.90 -7.63 5.48
C LEU A 429 -10.74 -6.57 4.76
N PHE A 430 -11.15 -5.50 5.44
CA PHE A 430 -12.10 -4.52 4.88
C PHE A 430 -11.70 -3.92 3.52
N PRO A 431 -10.41 -3.58 3.25
CA PRO A 431 -10.04 -3.01 1.96
C PRO A 431 -10.05 -4.05 0.81
N LEU A 432 -10.20 -5.35 1.12
CA LEU A 432 -10.32 -6.43 0.12
C LEU A 432 -11.55 -6.24 -0.77
N LYS A 433 -12.70 -5.82 -0.21
CA LYS A 433 -13.93 -5.59 -1.00
C LYS A 433 -13.69 -4.63 -2.17
N ARG A 434 -12.92 -3.58 -1.91
CA ARG A 434 -12.56 -2.60 -2.95
C ARG A 434 -11.62 -3.22 -3.98
N ALA A 435 -10.62 -3.99 -3.56
CA ALA A 435 -9.69 -4.65 -4.48
C ALA A 435 -10.39 -5.68 -5.37
N VAL A 436 -11.32 -6.47 -4.82
CA VAL A 436 -12.15 -7.42 -5.59
C VAL A 436 -13.02 -6.66 -6.59
N ALA A 437 -13.65 -5.55 -6.17
CA ALA A 437 -14.42 -4.71 -7.08
C ALA A 437 -13.56 -4.15 -8.22
N ASP A 438 -12.35 -3.67 -7.92
CA ASP A 438 -11.42 -3.13 -8.92
C ASP A 438 -11.03 -4.19 -9.97
N ALA A 439 -10.83 -5.43 -9.53
CA ALA A 439 -10.49 -6.55 -10.40
C ALA A 439 -11.70 -7.09 -11.21
N LEU A 440 -12.91 -6.99 -10.66
CA LEU A 440 -14.13 -7.49 -11.31
C LEU A 440 -14.70 -6.52 -12.36
N LEU A 441 -14.47 -5.21 -12.21
CA LEU A 441 -15.04 -4.17 -13.10
C LEU A 441 -14.85 -4.43 -14.60
N PRO A 442 -13.65 -4.81 -15.11
CA PRO A 442 -13.46 -5.11 -16.52
C PRO A 442 -14.34 -6.26 -17.03
N HIS A 443 -14.67 -7.22 -16.16
CA HIS A 443 -15.58 -8.32 -16.51
C HIS A 443 -17.03 -7.80 -16.63
N LEU A 444 -17.47 -6.94 -15.71
CA LEU A 444 -18.82 -6.38 -15.70
C LEU A 444 -19.15 -5.55 -16.96
N GLU A 445 -18.14 -4.98 -17.63
CA GLU A 445 -18.32 -4.28 -18.91
C GLU A 445 -18.83 -5.18 -20.04
N MET A 446 -18.61 -6.48 -19.95
CA MET A 446 -18.93 -7.46 -20.99
C MET A 446 -20.16 -8.31 -20.67
N VAL A 447 -20.76 -8.11 -19.50
CA VAL A 447 -21.78 -8.96 -18.91
C VAL A 447 -23.19 -8.58 -19.40
N PRO A 448 -24.10 -9.54 -19.63
CA PRO A 448 -25.48 -9.24 -20.04
C PRO A 448 -26.28 -8.51 -18.96
N PRO A 449 -27.34 -7.75 -19.35
CA PRO A 449 -28.21 -7.02 -18.43
C PRO A 449 -28.73 -7.82 -17.22
N ALA A 450 -29.12 -9.07 -17.41
CA ALA A 450 -29.66 -9.91 -16.34
C ALA A 450 -28.63 -10.18 -15.22
N GLU A 451 -27.36 -10.34 -15.59
CA GLU A 451 -26.29 -10.61 -14.64
C GLU A 451 -25.79 -9.32 -13.97
N LEU A 452 -25.91 -8.15 -14.62
CA LEU A 452 -25.72 -6.86 -13.95
C LEU A 452 -26.73 -6.64 -12.80
N CYS A 453 -27.96 -7.15 -12.89
CA CYS A 453 -28.91 -7.13 -11.77
C CYS A 453 -28.45 -8.01 -10.60
N HIS A 454 -27.89 -9.18 -10.90
CA HIS A 454 -27.33 -10.05 -9.87
C HIS A 454 -26.18 -9.36 -9.12
N TRP A 455 -25.24 -8.75 -9.86
CA TRP A 455 -24.13 -7.99 -9.26
C TRP A 455 -24.58 -6.76 -8.48
N LEU A 456 -25.66 -6.08 -8.90
CA LEU A 456 -26.25 -5.00 -8.14
C LEU A 456 -26.76 -5.50 -6.77
N ILE A 457 -27.50 -6.61 -6.74
CA ILE A 457 -28.01 -7.21 -5.50
C ILE A 457 -26.85 -7.64 -4.59
N LEU A 458 -25.84 -8.33 -5.13
CA LEU A 458 -24.66 -8.74 -4.36
C LEU A 458 -23.90 -7.53 -3.81
N SER A 459 -23.75 -6.48 -4.60
CA SER A 459 -23.05 -5.25 -4.18
C SER A 459 -23.79 -4.54 -3.03
N ASP A 460 -25.13 -4.53 -3.03
CA ASP A 460 -25.92 -4.00 -1.92
C ASP A 460 -25.79 -4.90 -0.67
N MET A 461 -25.84 -6.22 -0.85
CA MET A 461 -25.72 -7.19 0.24
C MET A 461 -24.37 -7.11 0.97
N TYR A 462 -23.27 -7.01 0.22
CA TYR A 462 -21.92 -6.94 0.78
C TYR A 462 -21.44 -5.50 1.05
N GLY A 463 -22.22 -4.47 0.68
CA GLY A 463 -21.88 -3.06 0.88
C GLY A 463 -20.74 -2.55 -0.02
N VAL A 464 -20.68 -3.02 -1.26
CA VAL A 464 -19.63 -2.69 -2.23
C VAL A 464 -20.09 -1.56 -3.15
N SER A 465 -19.98 -0.31 -2.66
CA SER A 465 -20.52 0.86 -3.37
C SER A 465 -19.97 1.04 -4.78
N LYS A 466 -18.73 0.64 -5.05
CA LYS A 466 -18.10 0.82 -6.37
C LYS A 466 -18.80 0.00 -7.46
N ILE A 467 -19.11 -1.26 -7.19
CA ILE A 467 -19.86 -2.13 -8.12
C ILE A 467 -21.29 -1.62 -8.24
N ARG A 468 -21.90 -1.27 -7.12
CA ARG A 468 -23.26 -0.74 -7.09
C ARG A 468 -23.44 0.47 -7.99
N GLU A 469 -22.57 1.47 -7.85
CA GLU A 469 -22.59 2.69 -8.66
C GLU A 469 -22.38 2.37 -10.15
N TYR A 470 -21.41 1.51 -10.46
CA TYR A 470 -21.17 1.07 -11.82
C TYR A 470 -22.39 0.38 -12.45
N CYS A 471 -23.01 -0.57 -11.76
CA CYS A 471 -24.20 -1.27 -12.24
C CYS A 471 -25.36 -0.29 -12.49
N LEU A 472 -25.58 0.67 -11.60
CA LEU A 472 -26.62 1.68 -11.76
C LEU A 472 -26.36 2.60 -12.96
N ASP A 473 -25.13 3.04 -13.15
CA ASP A 473 -24.75 3.89 -14.29
C ASP A 473 -24.87 3.12 -15.62
N ALA A 474 -24.44 1.86 -15.65
CA ALA A 474 -24.57 0.99 -16.83
C ALA A 474 -26.05 0.71 -17.18
N MET A 475 -26.89 0.46 -16.17
CA MET A 475 -28.34 0.28 -16.35
C MET A 475 -29.02 1.56 -16.83
N ALA A 476 -28.64 2.72 -16.28
CA ALA A 476 -29.18 4.01 -16.70
C ALA A 476 -28.81 4.35 -18.15
N CYS A 477 -27.59 4.02 -18.59
CA CYS A 477 -27.14 4.23 -19.96
C CYS A 477 -27.85 3.32 -20.98
N ASN A 478 -28.28 2.11 -20.58
CA ASN A 478 -28.87 1.10 -21.46
C ASN A 478 -30.35 0.79 -21.12
N PHE A 479 -31.06 1.77 -20.53
CA PHE A 479 -32.37 1.57 -19.91
C PHE A 479 -33.41 0.86 -20.80
N GLU A 480 -33.49 1.20 -22.09
CA GLU A 480 -34.43 0.60 -23.04
C GLU A 480 -34.19 -0.90 -23.21
N THR A 481 -32.93 -1.32 -23.29
CA THR A 481 -32.53 -2.73 -23.42
C THR A 481 -32.82 -3.52 -22.15
N PHE A 482 -32.70 -2.88 -20.98
CA PHE A 482 -33.02 -3.49 -19.68
C PHE A 482 -34.52 -3.68 -19.47
N ALA A 483 -35.33 -2.69 -19.88
CA ALA A 483 -36.79 -2.73 -19.73
C ALA A 483 -37.44 -3.88 -20.52
N GLU A 484 -36.82 -4.32 -21.61
CA GLU A 484 -37.31 -5.39 -22.49
C GLU A 484 -36.82 -6.81 -22.07
N THR A 485 -35.89 -6.91 -21.12
CA THR A 485 -35.28 -8.21 -20.74
C THR A 485 -36.23 -9.04 -19.85
N PRO A 486 -36.65 -10.25 -20.27
CA PRO A 486 -37.53 -11.11 -19.45
C PRO A 486 -36.77 -11.62 -18.21
N GLY A 487 -37.24 -11.25 -17.01
CA GLY A 487 -36.64 -11.66 -15.72
C GLY A 487 -36.34 -10.49 -14.78
N VAL A 488 -36.09 -9.29 -15.33
CA VAL A 488 -35.85 -8.06 -14.55
C VAL A 488 -37.16 -7.52 -13.96
N SER A 489 -38.27 -7.69 -14.69
CA SER A 489 -39.61 -7.24 -14.29
C SER A 489 -40.22 -8.00 -13.10
N GLY A 490 -39.72 -9.20 -12.77
CA GLY A 490 -40.29 -10.04 -11.71
C GLY A 490 -39.53 -9.99 -10.37
N ASN A 491 -38.21 -9.88 -10.39
CA ASN A 491 -37.38 -9.99 -9.17
C ASN A 491 -36.73 -8.68 -8.70
N ALA A 492 -36.56 -7.68 -9.59
CA ALA A 492 -35.97 -6.39 -9.20
C ALA A 492 -36.97 -5.44 -8.51
N PHE A 493 -38.28 -5.72 -8.64
CA PHE A 493 -39.36 -4.87 -8.12
C PHE A 493 -39.95 -5.31 -6.77
N ASP A 494 -39.53 -6.47 -6.23
CA ASP A 494 -40.14 -7.08 -5.03
C ASP A 494 -39.19 -7.19 -3.82
N SER A 495 -38.05 -6.48 -3.81
CA SER A 495 -37.26 -6.36 -2.58
C SER A 495 -37.93 -5.38 -1.59
N PRO A 496 -38.04 -5.71 -0.28
CA PRO A 496 -38.80 -4.91 0.69
C PRO A 496 -38.08 -3.64 1.17
N THR A 497 -36.96 -3.25 0.54
CA THR A 497 -36.29 -1.99 0.84
C THR A 497 -36.87 -0.86 -0.03
N PRO A 498 -37.26 0.28 0.55
CA PRO A 498 -38.09 1.29 -0.12
C PRO A 498 -37.25 2.20 -1.04
N ILE A 499 -36.65 1.64 -2.10
CA ILE A 499 -35.74 2.40 -2.98
C ILE A 499 -36.28 2.54 -4.40
N TRP A 500 -37.20 1.68 -4.86
CA TRP A 500 -37.60 1.66 -6.28
C TRP A 500 -39.11 1.85 -6.46
N ARG A 501 -39.56 3.10 -6.61
CA ARG A 501 -40.80 3.45 -7.31
C ARG A 501 -40.44 4.15 -8.62
N PHE A 502 -40.54 3.43 -9.74
CA PHE A 502 -40.47 4.04 -11.06
C PHE A 502 -41.89 4.26 -11.58
N ASP A 503 -42.27 5.54 -11.72
CA ASP A 503 -43.58 5.94 -12.25
C ASP A 503 -43.54 5.84 -13.78
N SER A 504 -44.29 4.90 -14.35
CA SER A 504 -44.33 4.61 -15.80
C SER A 504 -45.11 5.66 -16.61
N SER A 505 -45.41 6.82 -16.03
CA SER A 505 -46.37 7.78 -16.58
C SER A 505 -45.77 9.07 -17.12
N ASN A 506 -44.49 9.12 -17.50
CA ASN A 506 -44.00 10.27 -18.26
C ASN A 506 -42.84 9.95 -19.21
N ASN A 507 -43.14 10.04 -20.50
CA ASN A 507 -42.23 9.82 -21.62
C ASN A 507 -41.28 11.00 -21.85
N SER A 508 -40.64 11.49 -20.78
CA SER A 508 -39.64 12.57 -20.86
C SER A 508 -38.57 12.38 -19.80
N SER A 509 -37.35 12.15 -20.28
CA SER A 509 -36.07 12.15 -19.59
C SER A 509 -35.96 13.19 -18.47
N LYS A 510 -35.96 12.73 -17.22
CA LYS A 510 -35.38 13.42 -16.05
C LYS A 510 -35.18 12.41 -14.90
N CYS A 511 -33.93 11.98 -14.70
CA CYS A 511 -33.51 11.38 -13.45
C CYS A 511 -33.31 12.50 -12.41
N SER A 512 -34.11 12.52 -11.36
CA SER A 512 -33.83 13.33 -10.16
C SER A 512 -33.48 12.39 -9.00
N ARG A 513 -32.29 12.58 -8.41
CA ARG A 513 -31.90 11.95 -7.13
C ARG A 513 -32.86 12.41 -6.03
N SER A 514 -33.45 11.47 -5.32
CA SER A 514 -34.09 11.70 -4.01
C SER A 514 -33.07 11.59 -2.89
#